data_AF-A0AA96U9P9-F1
#
_entry.id   AF-A0AA96U9P9-F1
#
_cell.length_a   1.000
_cell.length_b   1.000
_cell.length_c   1.000
_cell.angle_alpha   90.00
_cell.angle_beta   90.00
_cell.angle_gamma   90.00
#
_symmetry.space_group_name_H-M   'P 1'
#
loop_
_entity.id
_entity.type
_entity.pdbx_description
1 polymer ?
#
loop_
_entity_poly.entity_id
_entity_poly.type
_entity_poly.pdbx_seq_one_letter_code
_entity_poly.pdbx_strand_id
1 'polypeptide(L)'
;MTGRQPLAARALLAASALVAVLALAACDPEGTDGGDAASPALSPAASAPKSSPAAPKSSPAAPPSTGAAPSSSRPVPPGGKHTLTEARTAGGLARATGDAQLSDVPVDPGEMREGMTLVEANYRPKAGGSGRSVLFAGVDNVPEDPSKRREHLWRGLIDYARGEGSTGDPGGSAQYQAGPLGGNLECFPLGSDALCGWVDSSTAGVALFPGTAPADAAEQFVLMRADLEH
;
A
#
# COMPACT_ATOMS: atom_id res chain seq x y z
N MET A 1 1.65 -18.11 -54.92
CA MET A 1 1.72 -16.64 -55.14
C MET A 1 0.31 -16.09 -54.99
N THR A 2 0.04 -15.51 -53.83
CA THR A 2 -1.22 -14.87 -53.40
C THR A 2 -0.78 -14.09 -52.16
N GLY A 3 -0.47 -12.80 -52.24
CA GLY A 3 -1.42 -11.69 -52.34
C GLY A 3 -1.18 -10.80 -51.11
N ARG A 4 -0.15 -9.94 -51.17
CA ARG A 4 0.12 -8.93 -50.13
C ARG A 4 -0.48 -7.60 -50.56
N GLN A 5 -1.43 -7.09 -49.78
CA GLN A 5 -1.73 -5.66 -49.72
C GLN A 5 -1.93 -5.28 -48.25
N PRO A 6 -1.17 -4.31 -47.73
CA PRO A 6 -1.70 -3.35 -46.78
C PRO A 6 -1.91 -2.02 -47.50
N LEU A 7 -3.18 -1.69 -47.69
CA LEU A 7 -3.65 -0.38 -48.15
C LEU A 7 -3.62 0.61 -46.99
N ALA A 8 -3.14 1.81 -47.34
CA ALA A 8 -3.58 3.11 -46.83
C ALA A 8 -3.18 3.50 -45.40
N ALA A 9 -2.13 4.31 -45.37
CA ALA A 9 -1.95 5.40 -44.43
C ALA A 9 -3.25 6.20 -44.22
N ARG A 10 -3.55 6.47 -42.95
CA ARG A 10 -4.45 7.56 -42.55
C ARG A 10 -3.71 8.44 -41.55
N ALA A 11 -3.10 9.49 -42.08
CA ALA A 11 -2.90 10.72 -41.36
C ALA A 11 -4.17 11.58 -41.57
N LEU A 12 -4.69 12.21 -40.52
CA LEU A 12 -5.04 13.64 -40.50
C LEU A 12 -5.51 14.09 -39.13
N LEU A 13 -4.97 15.25 -38.76
CA LEU A 13 -5.17 16.06 -37.58
C LEU A 13 -6.64 16.42 -37.28
N ALA A 14 -6.93 16.61 -35.99
CA ALA A 14 -7.89 17.63 -35.55
C ALA A 14 -7.41 18.22 -34.22
N ALA A 15 -6.89 19.44 -34.29
CA ALA A 15 -6.64 20.31 -33.16
C ALA A 15 -7.96 20.97 -32.74
N SER A 16 -8.26 20.98 -31.44
CA SER A 16 -9.36 21.73 -30.86
C SER A 16 -8.84 22.54 -29.68
N ALA A 17 -9.07 23.85 -29.76
CA ALA A 17 -8.52 24.89 -28.90
C ALA A 17 -9.25 25.04 -27.55
N LEU A 18 -8.53 25.65 -26.60
CA LEU A 18 -8.96 26.18 -25.30
C LEU A 18 -10.31 26.90 -25.31
N VAL A 19 -11.08 26.73 -24.23
CA VAL A 19 -11.54 27.87 -23.40
C VAL A 19 -11.62 27.40 -21.93
N ALA A 20 -10.77 27.98 -21.07
CA ALA A 20 -10.90 27.94 -19.63
C ALA A 20 -11.73 29.15 -19.17
N VAL A 21 -12.77 28.94 -18.37
CA VAL A 21 -13.46 30.01 -17.64
C VAL A 21 -13.20 29.78 -16.16
N LEU A 22 -12.23 30.51 -15.62
CA LEU A 22 -12.04 30.71 -14.19
C LEU A 22 -13.00 31.82 -13.74
N ALA A 23 -13.98 31.48 -12.90
CA ALA A 23 -14.69 32.45 -12.10
C ALA A 23 -14.24 32.31 -10.64
N LEU A 24 -13.30 33.16 -10.23
CA LEU A 24 -13.04 33.44 -8.83
C LEU A 24 -14.22 34.25 -8.28
N ALA A 25 -14.90 33.71 -7.27
CA ALA A 25 -15.68 34.50 -6.34
C ALA A 25 -15.00 34.41 -4.97
N ALA A 26 -14.15 35.39 -4.69
CA ALA A 26 -13.77 35.76 -3.33
C ALA A 26 -14.89 36.63 -2.75
N CYS A 27 -15.37 36.31 -1.56
CA CYS A 27 -15.99 37.23 -0.61
C CYS A 27 -16.13 36.53 0.75
N ASP A 28 -15.14 36.74 1.60
CA ASP A 28 -15.30 36.95 3.05
C ASP A 28 -15.67 38.44 3.22
N PRO A 29 -16.56 38.91 4.14
CA PRO A 29 -16.29 38.82 5.59
C PRO A 29 -17.46 38.82 6.60
N GLU A 30 -17.07 38.52 7.85
CA GLU A 30 -17.57 39.06 9.14
C GLU A 30 -18.91 38.62 9.79
N GLY A 31 -18.81 38.33 11.09
CA GLY A 31 -19.88 38.32 12.10
C GLY A 31 -20.40 36.91 12.45
N THR A 32 -20.55 36.47 13.70
CA THR A 32 -20.69 37.16 14.99
C THR A 32 -20.64 36.14 16.11
N ASP A 33 -20.21 36.59 17.28
CA ASP A 33 -20.20 35.92 18.58
C ASP A 33 -21.46 35.10 18.93
N GLY A 34 -21.28 33.99 19.63
CA GLY A 34 -22.40 33.20 20.13
C GLY A 34 -22.05 32.02 21.04
N GLY A 35 -21.57 32.31 22.25
CA GLY A 35 -21.99 31.55 23.45
C GLY A 35 -21.22 30.28 23.82
N ASP A 36 -20.02 30.43 24.39
CA ASP A 36 -19.46 29.43 25.29
C ASP A 36 -19.98 29.66 26.72
N ALA A 37 -20.97 28.87 27.11
CA ALA A 37 -21.34 28.68 28.51
C ALA A 37 -21.06 27.21 28.90
N ALA A 38 -20.16 27.07 29.85
CA ALA A 38 -19.59 25.83 30.33
C ALA A 38 -20.57 24.89 31.05
N SER A 39 -20.17 23.62 31.05
CA SER A 39 -20.44 22.53 32.00
C SER A 39 -21.54 21.53 31.66
N PRO A 40 -21.19 20.25 31.59
CA PRO A 40 -22.03 19.17 32.10
C PRO A 40 -21.57 18.75 33.49
N ALA A 41 -22.57 18.47 34.30
CA ALA A 41 -22.52 18.24 35.73
C ALA A 41 -21.86 16.91 36.15
N LEU A 42 -21.23 16.97 37.32
CA LEU A 42 -20.89 15.83 38.18
C LEU A 42 -22.14 15.16 38.76
N SER A 43 -22.16 13.83 38.79
CA SER A 43 -22.94 12.98 39.70
C SER A 43 -22.47 11.52 39.58
N PRO A 44 -22.66 10.65 40.59
CA PRO A 44 -21.96 10.66 41.87
C PRO A 44 -21.25 9.32 42.16
N ALA A 45 -20.47 9.32 43.24
CA ALA A 45 -19.77 8.19 43.81
C ALA A 45 -20.69 7.03 44.21
N ALA A 46 -20.26 5.80 43.91
CA ALA A 46 -20.73 4.59 44.56
C ALA A 46 -19.51 3.79 45.06
N SER A 47 -19.41 3.67 46.38
CA SER A 47 -18.45 2.82 47.09
C SER A 47 -18.91 1.36 47.07
N ALA A 48 -17.98 0.42 46.93
CA ALA A 48 -18.07 -0.89 47.58
C ALA A 48 -16.68 -1.54 47.78
N PRO A 49 -16.45 -2.33 48.85
CA PRO A 49 -15.13 -2.76 49.30
C PRO A 49 -14.75 -4.23 48.99
N LYS A 50 -13.43 -4.51 49.10
CA LYS A 50 -12.70 -5.75 49.48
C LYS A 50 -13.30 -7.14 49.16
N SER A 51 -12.50 -7.99 48.49
CA SER A 51 -11.80 -9.17 49.08
C SER A 51 -11.29 -10.16 48.01
N SER A 52 -10.00 -10.54 48.08
CA SER A 52 -9.46 -11.85 47.63
C SER A 52 -9.96 -12.96 48.59
N PRO A 53 -10.00 -14.28 48.30
CA PRO A 53 -8.93 -15.06 47.62
C PRO A 53 -9.37 -16.31 46.81
N ALA A 54 -8.36 -17.04 46.31
CA ALA A 54 -8.27 -18.50 46.08
C ALA A 54 -8.16 -18.99 44.63
N ALA A 55 -7.03 -19.65 44.35
CA ALA A 55 -6.87 -20.66 43.29
C ALA A 55 -7.62 -21.95 43.64
N PRO A 56 -7.97 -22.81 42.66
CA PRO A 56 -7.19 -24.06 42.54
C PRO A 56 -7.02 -24.66 41.11
N LYS A 57 -5.85 -25.26 40.92
CA LYS A 57 -5.48 -26.56 40.28
C LYS A 57 -6.07 -27.06 38.93
N SER A 58 -5.12 -27.30 38.02
CA SER A 58 -4.87 -28.54 37.23
C SER A 58 -5.57 -28.84 35.88
N SER A 59 -4.73 -28.81 34.81
CA SER A 59 -4.58 -29.77 33.67
C SER A 59 -5.74 -29.97 32.67
N PRO A 60 -5.48 -30.13 31.35
CA PRO A 60 -4.69 -31.25 30.79
C PRO A 60 -3.73 -30.96 29.62
N ALA A 61 -2.89 -31.96 29.36
CA ALA A 61 -1.83 -32.04 28.36
C ALA A 61 -2.31 -31.88 26.90
N ALA A 62 -1.50 -31.18 26.09
CA ALA A 62 -1.64 -31.12 24.64
C ALA A 62 -1.01 -32.37 23.97
N PRO A 63 -1.61 -32.91 22.90
CA PRO A 63 -1.05 -34.02 22.13
C PRO A 63 0.15 -33.57 21.26
N PRO A 64 1.08 -34.49 20.92
CA PRO A 64 2.19 -34.18 20.02
C PRO A 64 1.69 -34.13 18.57
N SER A 65 1.81 -32.97 17.92
CA SER A 65 1.66 -32.86 16.47
C SER A 65 3.03 -32.99 15.81
N THR A 66 3.30 -34.18 15.30
CA THR A 66 4.30 -34.47 14.27
C THR A 66 3.85 -33.90 12.92
N GLY A 67 4.71 -33.12 12.25
CA GLY A 67 4.54 -32.78 10.83
C GLY A 67 5.01 -31.38 10.47
N ALA A 68 6.29 -31.25 10.14
CA ALA A 68 6.96 -29.99 9.76
C ALA A 68 6.56 -29.49 8.36
N ALA A 69 6.45 -28.17 8.22
CA ALA A 69 6.85 -27.42 7.02
C ALA A 69 7.94 -26.42 7.46
N PRO A 70 9.05 -26.25 6.72
CA PRO A 70 10.08 -25.31 7.13
C PRO A 70 9.63 -23.90 6.78
N SER A 71 8.91 -23.25 7.70
CA SER A 71 8.93 -21.80 7.75
C SER A 71 10.29 -21.40 8.30
N SER A 72 11.21 -21.02 7.42
CA SER A 72 12.43 -20.29 7.81
C SER A 72 12.06 -18.87 8.23
N SER A 73 11.18 -18.72 9.22
CA SER A 73 10.94 -17.45 9.90
C SER A 73 12.04 -17.27 10.93
N ARG A 74 13.22 -16.88 10.46
CA ARG A 74 14.19 -16.24 11.35
C ARG A 74 13.53 -14.95 11.84
N PRO A 75 13.39 -14.72 13.15
CA PRO A 75 12.90 -13.44 13.65
C PRO A 75 13.83 -12.34 13.14
N VAL A 76 13.31 -11.45 12.29
CA VAL A 76 14.03 -10.24 11.91
C VAL A 76 14.08 -9.35 13.14
N PRO A 77 15.27 -8.97 13.63
CA PRO A 77 15.36 -8.07 14.77
C PRO A 77 14.74 -6.71 14.41
N PRO A 78 13.84 -6.16 15.23
CA PRO A 78 13.30 -4.84 14.97
C PRO A 78 14.45 -3.81 15.00
N GLY A 79 14.60 -3.04 13.93
CA GLY A 79 15.56 -1.93 13.82
C GLY A 79 16.84 -2.19 13.01
N GLY A 80 16.88 -3.22 12.17
CA GLY A 80 17.94 -3.42 11.18
C GLY A 80 17.73 -2.55 9.92
N LYS A 81 18.80 -2.30 9.15
CA LYS A 81 18.65 -1.82 7.76
C LYS A 81 18.07 -2.96 6.94
N HIS A 82 16.90 -2.74 6.35
CA HIS A 82 16.28 -3.71 5.47
C HIS A 82 16.60 -3.43 3.99
N THR A 83 16.58 -4.49 3.20
CA THR A 83 16.79 -4.48 1.74
C THR A 83 15.62 -5.14 1.03
N LEU A 84 15.39 -4.77 -0.24
CA LEU A 84 14.31 -5.33 -1.05
C LEU A 84 14.81 -6.32 -2.09
N THR A 85 13.96 -7.29 -2.40
CA THR A 85 14.25 -8.29 -3.45
C THR A 85 13.03 -8.57 -4.32
N GLU A 86 13.28 -8.91 -5.59
CA GLU A 86 12.26 -9.47 -6.47
C GLU A 86 12.01 -10.94 -6.12
N ALA A 87 11.34 -11.21 -5.01
CA ALA A 87 11.03 -12.57 -4.57
C ALA A 87 10.21 -13.32 -5.64
N ARG A 88 10.47 -14.63 -5.81
CA ARG A 88 9.68 -15.49 -6.74
C ARG A 88 8.22 -15.57 -6.33
N THR A 89 7.96 -15.44 -5.04
CA THR A 89 6.63 -15.40 -4.44
C THR A 89 6.60 -14.30 -3.37
N ALA A 90 5.46 -13.63 -3.24
CA ALA A 90 5.23 -12.65 -2.18
C ALA A 90 3.79 -12.78 -1.68
N GLY A 91 3.60 -13.00 -0.37
CA GLY A 91 2.29 -13.17 0.25
C GLY A 91 1.48 -14.31 -0.37
N GLY A 92 2.16 -15.38 -0.80
CA GLY A 92 1.53 -16.51 -1.49
C GLY A 92 1.20 -16.29 -2.98
N LEU A 93 1.36 -15.07 -3.50
CA LEU A 93 1.27 -14.75 -4.92
C LEU A 93 2.57 -15.14 -5.65
N ALA A 94 2.48 -15.47 -6.93
CA ALA A 94 3.63 -15.78 -7.77
C ALA A 94 4.04 -14.56 -8.60
N ARG A 95 5.34 -14.30 -8.71
CA ARG A 95 5.84 -13.25 -9.60
C ARG A 95 5.44 -13.58 -11.04
N ALA A 96 4.87 -12.60 -11.73
CA ALA A 96 4.50 -12.72 -13.12
C ALA A 96 5.77 -12.76 -13.99
N THR A 97 5.71 -13.57 -15.05
CA THR A 97 6.83 -13.85 -15.98
C THR A 97 6.27 -13.97 -17.39
N GLY A 98 7.13 -13.83 -18.41
CA GLY A 98 6.72 -13.85 -19.83
C GLY A 98 5.85 -12.64 -20.17
N ASP A 99 4.76 -12.85 -20.90
CA ASP A 99 3.87 -11.77 -21.37
C ASP A 99 3.11 -11.04 -20.24
N ALA A 100 3.09 -11.62 -19.03
CA ALA A 100 2.51 -10.99 -17.84
C ALA A 100 3.58 -10.29 -16.98
N GLN A 101 4.86 -10.40 -17.35
CA GLN A 101 5.92 -9.62 -16.73
C GLN A 101 5.63 -8.14 -16.95
N LEU A 102 6.00 -7.35 -15.96
CA LEU A 102 5.94 -5.92 -16.01
C LEU A 102 6.95 -5.43 -17.06
N SER A 103 6.46 -4.92 -18.21
CA SER A 103 7.32 -4.52 -19.35
C SER A 103 7.68 -3.03 -19.32
N ASP A 104 6.79 -2.20 -18.79
CA ASP A 104 6.94 -0.75 -18.69
C ASP A 104 6.23 -0.27 -17.42
N VAL A 105 6.99 0.30 -16.48
CA VAL A 105 6.46 0.84 -15.23
C VAL A 105 6.60 2.34 -15.26
N PRO A 106 5.50 3.11 -15.22
CA PRO A 106 5.57 4.56 -15.15
C PRO A 106 5.64 5.02 -13.70
N VAL A 107 6.44 4.35 -12.86
CA VAL A 107 6.62 4.78 -11.48
C VAL A 107 7.87 5.64 -11.42
N ASP A 108 7.68 6.90 -11.05
CA ASP A 108 8.77 7.81 -10.72
C ASP A 108 9.18 7.51 -9.28
N PRO A 109 10.30 6.81 -9.03
CA PRO A 109 10.76 6.59 -7.67
C PRO A 109 11.22 7.90 -7.01
N GLY A 110 11.33 9.01 -7.74
CA GLY A 110 12.07 10.20 -7.35
C GLY A 110 13.55 10.09 -7.69
N GLU A 111 14.38 11.03 -7.20
CA GLU A 111 15.83 11.02 -7.45
C GLU A 111 16.47 9.74 -6.88
N MET A 112 17.04 8.89 -7.74
CA MET A 112 17.79 7.70 -7.32
C MET A 112 19.26 8.05 -7.09
N ARG A 113 19.83 7.60 -5.97
CA ARG A 113 21.23 7.81 -5.60
C ARG A 113 22.02 6.50 -5.57
N GLU A 114 23.33 6.61 -5.53
CA GLU A 114 24.22 5.46 -5.35
C GLU A 114 23.83 4.66 -4.10
N GLY A 115 23.67 3.35 -4.26
CA GLY A 115 23.30 2.42 -3.21
C GLY A 115 21.79 2.20 -3.02
N MET A 116 20.92 2.98 -3.69
CA MET A 116 19.48 2.70 -3.72
C MET A 116 19.15 1.64 -4.76
N THR A 117 18.23 0.73 -4.41
CA THR A 117 17.67 -0.24 -5.35
C THR A 117 16.18 -0.01 -5.51
N LEU A 118 15.72 0.16 -6.76
CA LEU A 118 14.30 0.10 -7.11
C LEU A 118 13.94 -1.34 -7.47
N VAL A 119 12.87 -1.85 -6.85
CA VAL A 119 12.30 -3.18 -7.09
C VAL A 119 10.88 -3.01 -7.58
N GLU A 120 10.57 -3.55 -8.75
CA GLU A 120 9.24 -3.46 -9.37
C GLU A 120 8.81 -4.82 -9.90
N ALA A 121 7.59 -5.24 -9.57
CA ALA A 121 7.10 -6.54 -9.97
C ALA A 121 5.57 -6.63 -10.00
N ASN A 122 5.06 -7.45 -10.93
CA ASN A 122 3.67 -7.92 -10.89
C ASN A 122 3.61 -9.25 -10.14
N TYR A 123 2.72 -9.36 -9.16
CA TYR A 123 2.43 -10.58 -8.42
C TYR A 123 1.01 -11.05 -8.69
N ARG A 124 0.86 -12.26 -9.21
CA ARG A 124 -0.45 -12.83 -9.59
C ARG A 124 -0.82 -14.03 -8.73
N PRO A 125 -2.12 -14.33 -8.59
CA PRO A 125 -2.55 -15.61 -8.06
C PRO A 125 -1.87 -16.77 -8.80
N LYS A 126 -1.56 -17.85 -8.08
CA LYS A 126 -1.04 -19.09 -8.69
C LYS A 126 -2.05 -19.63 -9.72
N ALA A 127 -1.56 -20.42 -10.68
CA ALA A 127 -2.38 -20.99 -11.74
C ALA A 127 -3.65 -21.66 -11.16
N GLY A 128 -4.82 -21.22 -11.62
CA GLY A 128 -6.14 -21.64 -11.11
C GLY A 128 -6.79 -20.65 -10.11
N GLY A 129 -6.07 -19.64 -9.64
CA GLY A 129 -6.62 -18.54 -8.84
C GLY A 129 -7.29 -17.47 -9.72
N SER A 130 -8.49 -17.03 -9.34
CA SER A 130 -9.17 -15.90 -9.97
C SER A 130 -8.79 -14.60 -9.27
N GLY A 131 -7.97 -13.77 -9.93
CA GLY A 131 -7.61 -12.44 -9.41
C GLY A 131 -6.68 -11.70 -10.37
N ARG A 132 -6.78 -10.36 -10.36
CA ARG A 132 -5.87 -9.50 -11.13
C ARG A 132 -4.49 -9.44 -10.44
N SER A 133 -3.45 -9.14 -11.20
CA SER A 133 -2.09 -8.99 -10.65
C SER A 133 -2.00 -7.78 -9.73
N VAL A 134 -1.33 -7.95 -8.60
CA VAL A 134 -0.87 -6.85 -7.73
C VAL A 134 0.39 -6.26 -8.34
N LEU A 135 0.39 -4.94 -8.58
CA LEU A 135 1.57 -4.22 -9.01
C LEU A 135 2.31 -3.71 -7.77
N PHE A 136 3.57 -4.07 -7.62
CA PHE A 136 4.44 -3.64 -6.52
C PHE A 136 5.58 -2.77 -7.06
N ALA A 137 5.90 -1.70 -6.32
CA ALA A 137 7.11 -0.90 -6.49
C ALA A 137 7.68 -0.51 -5.12
N GLY A 138 8.98 -0.64 -4.93
CA GLY A 138 9.63 -0.26 -3.67
C GLY A 138 11.10 0.10 -3.84
N VAL A 139 11.59 0.93 -2.92
CA VAL A 139 12.98 1.39 -2.88
C VAL A 139 13.59 1.07 -1.53
N ASP A 140 14.80 0.52 -1.55
CA ASP A 140 15.61 0.32 -0.35
C ASP A 140 16.76 1.32 -0.22
N ASN A 141 17.43 1.29 0.93
CA ASN A 141 18.55 2.16 1.27
C ASN A 141 18.22 3.66 1.15
N VAL A 142 16.97 4.02 1.46
CA VAL A 142 16.47 5.40 1.37
C VAL A 142 17.18 6.27 2.43
N PRO A 143 18.03 7.24 2.04
CA PRO A 143 18.79 8.07 2.96
C PRO A 143 18.09 9.39 3.33
N GLU A 144 17.04 9.77 2.59
CA GLU A 144 16.15 10.87 2.97
C GLU A 144 14.92 10.36 3.74
N ASP A 145 13.96 11.25 4.02
CA ASP A 145 12.68 10.91 4.65
C ASP A 145 11.93 9.86 3.80
N PRO A 146 11.82 8.61 4.28
CA PRO A 146 11.20 7.53 3.52
C PRO A 146 9.70 7.79 3.22
N SER A 147 9.06 8.71 3.95
CA SER A 147 7.68 9.15 3.67
C SER A 147 7.59 9.87 2.32
N LYS A 148 8.56 10.75 2.02
CA LYS A 148 8.65 11.42 0.71
C LYS A 148 8.87 10.42 -0.41
N ARG A 149 9.68 9.41 -0.16
CA ARG A 149 9.94 8.34 -1.15
C ARG A 149 8.65 7.60 -1.48
N ARG A 150 7.86 7.25 -0.47
CA ARG A 150 6.56 6.61 -0.64
C ARG A 150 5.57 7.49 -1.41
N GLU A 151 5.58 8.81 -1.22
CA GLU A 151 4.74 9.75 -1.98
C GLU A 151 5.06 9.73 -3.49
N HIS A 152 6.35 9.72 -3.86
CA HIS A 152 6.78 9.59 -5.26
C HIS A 152 6.27 8.30 -5.88
N LEU A 153 6.46 7.18 -5.18
CA LEU A 153 6.00 5.88 -5.64
C LEU A 153 4.47 5.82 -5.80
N TRP A 154 3.72 6.36 -4.84
CA TRP A 154 2.26 6.42 -4.94
C TRP A 154 1.78 7.22 -6.14
N ARG A 155 2.36 8.39 -6.38
CA ARG A 155 1.98 9.23 -7.52
C ARG A 155 2.10 8.44 -8.82
N GLY A 156 3.21 7.73 -9.01
CA GLY A 156 3.41 6.85 -10.16
C GLY A 156 2.33 5.75 -10.30
N LEU A 157 1.97 5.08 -9.20
CA LEU A 157 0.93 4.04 -9.22
C LEU A 157 -0.47 4.60 -9.46
N ILE A 158 -0.78 5.79 -8.93
CA ILE A 158 -2.06 6.47 -9.15
C ILE A 158 -2.19 6.88 -10.61
N ASP A 159 -1.15 7.51 -11.17
CA ASP A 159 -1.12 7.93 -12.57
C ASP A 159 -1.29 6.72 -13.50
N TYR A 160 -0.61 5.61 -13.20
CA TYR A 160 -0.79 4.33 -13.90
C TYR A 160 -2.24 3.82 -13.84
N ALA A 161 -2.82 3.76 -12.63
CA ALA A 161 -4.15 3.23 -12.42
C ALA A 161 -5.25 4.09 -13.09
N ARG A 162 -5.04 5.42 -13.17
CA ARG A 162 -6.03 6.36 -13.72
C ARG A 162 -5.87 6.62 -15.22
N GLY A 163 -4.77 6.18 -15.83
CA GLY A 163 -4.59 6.16 -17.29
C GLY A 163 -4.34 7.52 -17.96
N GLU A 164 -4.30 8.61 -17.19
CA GLU A 164 -3.95 9.97 -17.63
C GLU A 164 -3.26 10.62 -16.45
N GLY A 165 -2.13 11.34 -16.66
CA GLY A 165 -1.22 11.92 -15.65
C GLY A 165 -1.83 12.95 -14.70
N SER A 166 -2.90 12.56 -14.06
CA SER A 166 -3.66 13.23 -13.03
C SER A 166 -3.06 12.78 -11.71
N THR A 167 -2.22 13.66 -11.15
CA THR A 167 -1.73 13.58 -9.77
C THR A 167 -2.91 13.77 -8.83
N GLY A 168 -3.78 12.78 -8.80
CA GLY A 168 -4.98 12.80 -8.00
C GLY A 168 -4.63 12.65 -6.54
N ASP A 169 -5.40 13.32 -5.68
CA ASP A 169 -5.37 13.00 -4.27
C ASP A 169 -5.87 11.55 -4.08
N PRO A 170 -5.16 10.74 -3.28
CA PRO A 170 -5.54 9.36 -2.99
C PRO A 170 -6.87 9.24 -2.22
N GLY A 171 -7.44 10.35 -1.75
CA GLY A 171 -8.52 10.36 -0.79
C GLY A 171 -7.99 10.11 0.63
N GLY A 172 -8.91 9.91 1.58
CA GLY A 172 -8.53 9.62 2.95
C GLY A 172 -7.82 8.27 3.06
N SER A 173 -6.58 8.27 3.55
CA SER A 173 -5.88 7.04 3.94
C SER A 173 -6.27 6.60 5.35
N ALA A 174 -6.20 5.29 5.56
CA ALA A 174 -6.31 4.67 6.88
C ALA A 174 -4.99 3.99 7.22
N GLN A 175 -4.59 4.11 8.49
CA GLN A 175 -3.43 3.40 9.04
C GLN A 175 -3.81 1.96 9.40
N TYR A 176 -2.92 1.03 9.10
CA TYR A 176 -3.07 -0.40 9.38
C TYR A 176 -1.84 -0.94 10.13
N GLN A 177 -1.95 -2.16 10.66
CA GLN A 177 -0.84 -2.82 11.35
C GLN A 177 0.29 -3.14 10.36
N ALA A 178 1.48 -2.56 10.56
CA ALA A 178 2.62 -2.73 9.65
C ALA A 178 3.31 -4.12 9.75
N GLY A 179 2.87 -4.96 10.69
CA GLY A 179 3.43 -6.28 10.91
C GLY A 179 4.77 -6.28 11.66
N PRO A 180 5.49 -7.41 11.69
CA PRO A 180 6.65 -7.62 12.56
C PRO A 180 7.89 -6.79 12.18
N LEU A 181 7.96 -6.29 10.94
CA LEU A 181 9.06 -5.45 10.45
C LEU A 181 8.93 -3.98 10.92
N GLY A 182 7.83 -3.62 11.58
CA GLY A 182 7.60 -2.26 12.08
C GLY A 182 7.39 -1.23 10.97
N GLY A 183 7.52 0.05 11.29
CA GLY A 183 7.22 1.14 10.36
C GLY A 183 5.73 1.51 10.32
N ASN A 184 5.33 2.24 9.29
CA ASN A 184 3.95 2.65 9.06
C ASN A 184 3.42 1.96 7.81
N LEU A 185 2.17 1.52 7.87
CA LEU A 185 1.44 0.97 6.74
C LEU A 185 0.12 1.73 6.61
N GLU A 186 -0.13 2.27 5.44
CA GLU A 186 -1.42 2.89 5.15
C GLU A 186 -1.96 2.45 3.79
N CYS A 187 -3.28 2.44 3.69
CA CYS A 187 -3.98 2.16 2.46
C CYS A 187 -5.12 3.14 2.25
N PHE A 188 -5.45 3.39 0.99
CA PHE A 188 -6.61 4.19 0.61
C PHE A 188 -7.35 3.53 -0.56
N PRO A 189 -8.66 3.77 -0.67
CA PRO A 189 -9.45 3.29 -1.79
C PRO A 189 -9.09 4.07 -3.07
N LEU A 190 -8.98 3.36 -4.18
CA LEU A 190 -8.74 3.90 -5.52
C LEU A 190 -9.76 3.30 -6.50
N GLY A 191 -10.97 3.84 -6.53
CA GLY A 191 -12.08 3.25 -7.27
C GLY A 191 -12.49 1.90 -6.68
N SER A 192 -12.43 0.82 -7.46
CA SER A 192 -12.63 -0.56 -6.98
C SER A 192 -11.37 -1.19 -6.37
N ASP A 193 -10.24 -0.50 -6.50
CA ASP A 193 -8.92 -1.02 -6.16
C ASP A 193 -8.47 -0.39 -4.84
N ALA A 194 -7.43 -0.94 -4.23
CA ALA A 194 -6.78 -0.34 -3.07
C ALA A 194 -5.33 -0.05 -3.41
N LEU A 195 -4.82 1.09 -2.96
CA LEU A 195 -3.40 1.41 -3.02
C LEU A 195 -2.87 1.49 -1.60
N CYS A 196 -1.87 0.66 -1.31
CA CYS A 196 -1.23 0.59 -0.02
C CYS A 196 0.22 1.06 -0.13
N GLY A 197 0.75 1.62 0.95
CA GLY A 197 2.14 1.98 1.07
C GLY A 197 2.68 1.71 2.47
N TRP A 198 3.83 1.05 2.57
CA TRP A 198 4.59 0.97 3.80
C TRP A 198 5.82 1.87 3.76
N VAL A 199 6.30 2.22 4.94
CA VAL A 199 7.53 2.96 5.12
C VAL A 199 8.18 2.59 6.46
N ASP A 200 9.49 2.35 6.44
CA ASP A 200 10.31 2.21 7.64
C ASP A 200 11.59 3.07 7.53
N SER A 201 12.56 2.83 8.43
CA SER A 201 13.82 3.59 8.47
C SER A 201 14.78 3.35 7.29
N SER A 202 14.49 2.39 6.41
CA SER A 202 15.38 1.90 5.36
C SER A 202 14.70 1.63 4.03
N THR A 203 13.39 1.35 4.02
CA THR A 203 12.63 0.99 2.83
C THR A 203 11.32 1.77 2.75
N ALA A 204 10.88 2.00 1.52
CA ALA A 204 9.54 2.47 1.20
C ALA A 204 8.98 1.59 0.08
N GLY A 205 7.74 1.14 0.21
CA GLY A 205 7.11 0.27 -0.78
C GLY A 205 5.64 0.59 -0.94
N VAL A 206 5.13 0.45 -2.15
CA VAL A 206 3.73 0.68 -2.50
C VAL A 206 3.22 -0.45 -3.39
N ALA A 207 1.92 -0.74 -3.28
CA ALA A 207 1.29 -1.71 -4.16
C ALA A 207 -0.17 -1.37 -4.48
N LEU A 208 -0.52 -1.59 -5.74
CA LEU A 208 -1.88 -1.49 -6.25
C LEU A 208 -2.52 -2.88 -6.22
N PHE A 209 -3.60 -3.02 -5.43
CA PHE A 209 -4.38 -4.22 -5.23
C PHE A 209 -5.71 -4.12 -5.97
N PRO A 210 -5.85 -4.75 -7.13
CA PRO A 210 -7.03 -4.51 -7.94
C PRO A 210 -8.25 -5.28 -7.41
N GLY A 211 -9.41 -4.61 -7.29
CA GLY A 211 -10.66 -5.23 -6.85
C GLY A 211 -10.67 -5.66 -5.38
N THR A 212 -9.82 -5.03 -4.55
CA THR A 212 -9.61 -5.40 -3.15
C THR A 212 -9.94 -4.21 -2.25
N ALA A 213 -10.59 -4.45 -1.11
CA ALA A 213 -10.83 -3.39 -0.12
C ALA A 213 -9.53 -3.02 0.62
N PRO A 214 -9.36 -1.77 1.09
CA PRO A 214 -8.12 -1.34 1.75
C PRO A 214 -7.69 -2.20 2.95
N ALA A 215 -8.62 -2.72 3.74
CA ALA A 215 -8.30 -3.60 4.87
C ALA A 215 -7.71 -4.95 4.42
N ASP A 216 -8.35 -5.63 3.47
CA ASP A 216 -7.87 -6.90 2.93
C ASP A 216 -6.53 -6.71 2.17
N ALA A 217 -6.39 -5.58 1.48
CA ALA A 217 -5.16 -5.19 0.81
C ALA A 217 -4.02 -4.98 1.81
N ALA A 218 -4.28 -4.32 2.94
CA ALA A 218 -3.29 -4.14 4.00
C ALA A 218 -2.78 -5.48 4.55
N GLU A 219 -3.70 -6.42 4.84
CA GLU A 219 -3.34 -7.76 5.31
C GLU A 219 -2.46 -8.50 4.29
N GLN A 220 -2.87 -8.50 3.02
CA GLN A 220 -2.09 -9.09 1.94
C GLN A 220 -0.72 -8.41 1.78
N PHE A 221 -0.64 -7.09 1.96
CA PHE A 221 0.60 -6.35 1.78
C PHE A 221 1.62 -6.63 2.89
N VAL A 222 1.17 -6.84 4.13
CA VAL A 222 2.03 -7.30 5.22
C VAL A 222 2.65 -8.66 4.89
N LEU A 223 1.85 -9.59 4.33
CA LEU A 223 2.35 -10.90 3.92
C LEU A 223 3.35 -10.79 2.77
N MET A 224 3.10 -9.90 1.81
CA MET A 224 4.05 -9.64 0.72
C MET A 224 5.36 -9.06 1.24
N ARG A 225 5.30 -8.05 2.11
CA ARG A 225 6.50 -7.40 2.66
C ARG A 225 7.41 -8.39 3.36
N ALA A 226 6.86 -9.34 4.12
CA ALA A 226 7.65 -10.38 4.79
C ALA A 226 8.49 -11.26 3.83
N ASP A 227 8.05 -11.40 2.58
CA ASP A 227 8.78 -12.14 1.54
C ASP A 227 9.71 -11.24 0.71
N LEU A 228 9.42 -9.94 0.63
CA LEU A 228 10.12 -8.95 -0.19
C LEU A 228 11.27 -8.26 0.54
N GLU A 229 11.21 -8.18 1.87
CA GLU A 229 12.09 -7.37 2.71
C GLU A 229 12.92 -8.24 3.66
N HIS A 230 14.23 -7.97 3.73
CA HIS A 230 15.23 -8.78 4.46
C HIS A 230 16.25 -7.95 5.22
#